data_AF-A0A2N2BJK1-F1
#
_entry.id   AF-A0A2N2BJK1-F1
#
_cell.length_a   1.000
_cell.length_b   1.000
_cell.length_c   1.000
_cell.angle_alpha   90.00
_cell.angle_beta   90.00
_cell.angle_gamma   90.00
#
_symmetry.space_group_name_H-M   'P 1'
#
loop_
_entity.id
_entity.type
_entity.pdbx_description
1 polymer ?
#
loop_
_entity_poly.entity_id
_entity_poly.type
_entity_poly.pdbx_seq_one_letter_code
_entity_poly.pdbx_strand_id
1 'polypeptide(L)'
;MTENIKVYETYLEEKLNQNTLNHQDLSNHRAQIAYLQHERYIHLLVTCVVSIILFLTFMLCLFQDSLLLYLLLIILIILDFFYVRHYYVLENTIQHWYRVETEIIEKVQNVE
;
A
#
# COMPACT_ATOMS: atom_id res chain seq x y z
N MET A 1 1.51 10.11 5.39
CA MET A 1 1.74 9.67 3.99
C MET A 1 0.82 10.39 3.01
N THR A 2 -0.47 10.46 3.30
CA THR A 2 -1.51 11.01 2.42
C THR A 2 -1.35 12.49 2.06
N GLU A 3 -0.72 13.29 2.91
CA GLU A 3 -0.56 14.73 2.69
C GLU A 3 0.49 15.05 1.61
N ASN A 4 1.64 14.38 1.64
CA ASN A 4 2.68 14.51 0.61
C ASN A 4 2.23 13.98 -0.76
N ILE A 5 1.43 12.89 -0.75
CA ILE A 5 0.82 12.31 -1.94
C ILE A 5 -0.12 13.31 -2.61
N LYS A 6 -0.99 13.97 -1.84
CA LYS A 6 -1.93 14.98 -2.39
C LYS A 6 -1.20 16.19 -2.97
N VAL A 7 -0.17 16.69 -2.29
CA VAL A 7 0.65 17.81 -2.78
C VAL A 7 1.32 17.44 -4.11
N TYR A 8 1.80 16.21 -4.22
CA TYR A 8 2.41 15.70 -5.45
C TYR A 8 1.37 15.46 -6.56
N GLU A 9 0.18 14.96 -6.24
CA GLU A 9 -0.94 14.83 -7.18
C GLU A 9 -1.36 16.19 -7.73
N THR A 10 -1.52 17.22 -6.88
CA THR A 10 -1.83 18.59 -7.33
C THR A 10 -0.73 19.17 -8.22
N TYR A 11 0.55 18.92 -7.89
CA TYR A 11 1.68 19.32 -8.72
C TYR A 11 1.67 18.65 -10.10
N LEU A 12 1.36 17.34 -10.14
CA LEU A 12 1.23 16.60 -11.40
C LEU A 12 0.04 17.10 -12.22
N GLU A 13 -1.12 17.33 -11.60
CA GLU A 13 -2.31 17.87 -12.27
C GLU A 13 -2.06 19.27 -12.88
N GLU A 14 -1.35 20.14 -12.16
CA GLU A 14 -1.01 21.47 -12.67
C GLU A 14 -0.10 21.39 -13.91
N LYS A 15 0.93 20.54 -13.87
CA LYS A 15 1.81 20.29 -15.03
C LYS A 15 1.10 19.57 -16.18
N LEU A 16 0.17 18.66 -15.87
CA LEU A 16 -0.65 17.93 -16.83
C LEU A 16 -1.55 18.89 -17.64
N ASN A 17 -2.07 19.93 -16.98
CA ASN A 17 -2.90 20.97 -17.62
C ASN A 17 -2.07 21.96 -18.46
N GLN A 18 -0.83 22.22 -18.07
CA GLN A 18 0.08 23.10 -18.83
C GLN A 18 0.80 22.39 -19.98
N ASN A 19 0.65 21.06 -20.11
CA ASN A 19 1.33 20.21 -21.10
C ASN A 19 2.87 20.36 -21.09
N THR A 20 3.45 20.68 -19.94
CA THR A 20 4.89 20.90 -19.72
C THR A 20 5.58 19.68 -19.07
N LEU A 21 4.93 18.51 -19.12
CA LEU A 21 5.46 17.28 -18.55
C LEU A 21 6.76 16.88 -19.25
N ASN A 22 7.78 16.58 -18.46
CA ASN A 22 9.08 16.14 -18.95
C ASN A 22 9.36 14.70 -18.48
N HIS A 23 10.30 14.00 -19.15
CA HIS A 23 10.76 12.67 -18.76
C HIS A 23 11.27 12.61 -17.31
N GLN A 24 11.78 13.72 -16.77
CA GLN A 24 12.19 13.80 -15.36
C GLN A 24 10.99 13.64 -14.41
N ASP A 25 9.83 14.21 -14.74
CA ASP A 25 8.62 14.09 -13.91
C ASP A 25 8.09 12.66 -13.91
N LEU A 26 8.15 11.97 -15.06
CA LEU A 26 7.84 10.54 -15.15
C LEU A 26 8.79 9.70 -14.28
N SER A 27 10.09 10.02 -14.29
CA SER A 27 11.07 9.31 -13.46
C SER A 27 10.81 9.50 -11.95
N ASN A 28 10.42 10.71 -11.55
CA ASN A 28 10.06 11.01 -10.16
C ASN A 28 8.77 10.27 -9.76
N HIS A 29 7.76 10.21 -10.65
CA HIS A 29 6.52 9.47 -10.40
C HIS A 29 6.78 7.98 -10.19
N ARG A 30 7.63 7.38 -11.03
CA ARG A 30 8.05 5.98 -10.89
C ARG A 30 8.77 5.72 -9.57
N ALA A 31 9.62 6.65 -9.12
CA ALA A 31 10.29 6.54 -7.83
C ALA A 31 9.29 6.53 -6.65
N GLN A 32 8.25 7.36 -6.73
CA GLN A 32 7.18 7.38 -5.73
C GLN A 32 6.33 6.10 -5.75
N ILE A 33 6.00 5.58 -6.94
CA ILE A 33 5.35 4.27 -7.10
C ILE A 33 6.20 3.18 -6.45
N ALA A 34 7.52 3.18 -6.68
CA ALA A 34 8.44 2.20 -6.10
C ALA A 34 8.48 2.28 -4.56
N TYR A 35 8.40 3.48 -3.99
CA TYR A 35 8.31 3.66 -2.53
C TYR A 35 7.02 3.06 -1.97
N LEU A 36 5.87 3.34 -2.61
CA LEU A 36 4.57 2.78 -2.23
C LEU A 36 4.56 1.24 -2.35
N GLN A 37 5.15 0.69 -3.41
CA GLN A 37 5.31 -0.76 -3.58
C GLN A 37 6.13 -1.37 -2.43
N HIS A 38 7.24 -0.73 -2.05
CA HIS A 38 8.09 -1.21 -0.96
C HIS A 38 7.33 -1.27 0.37
N GLU A 39 6.55 -0.24 0.68
CA GLU A 39 5.69 -0.24 1.87
C GLU A 39 4.67 -1.38 1.82
N ARG A 40 4.06 -1.64 0.66
CA ARG A 40 3.13 -2.75 0.46
C ARG A 40 3.78 -4.10 0.72
N TYR A 41 5.00 -4.33 0.23
CA TYR A 41 5.72 -5.58 0.46
C TYR A 41 6.04 -5.82 1.93
N ILE A 42 6.51 -4.79 2.65
CA ILE A 42 6.77 -4.89 4.08
C ILE A 42 5.47 -5.17 4.83
N HIS A 43 4.40 -4.46 4.49
CA HIS A 43 3.10 -4.64 5.15
C HIS A 43 2.53 -6.04 4.92
N LEU A 44 2.67 -6.58 3.71
CA LEU A 44 2.32 -7.96 3.40
C LEU A 44 3.15 -8.95 4.24
N LEU A 45 4.46 -8.75 4.31
CA LEU A 45 5.36 -9.61 5.07
C LEU A 45 4.99 -9.64 6.55
N VAL A 46 4.76 -8.47 7.15
CA VAL A 46 4.34 -8.35 8.55
C VAL A 46 2.97 -9.01 8.76
N THR A 47 2.02 -8.80 7.85
CA THR A 47 0.70 -9.43 7.90
C THR A 47 0.82 -10.96 7.87
N CYS A 48 1.61 -11.52 6.94
CA CYS A 48 1.82 -12.96 6.86
C CYS A 48 2.43 -13.54 8.16
N VAL A 49 3.39 -12.86 8.76
CA VAL A 49 3.97 -13.28 10.05
C VAL A 49 2.92 -13.25 11.16
N VAL A 50 2.11 -12.19 11.25
CA VAL A 50 1.01 -12.09 12.21
C VAL A 50 -0.01 -13.21 12.00
N SER A 51 -0.41 -13.47 10.76
CA SER A 51 -1.34 -14.56 10.44
C SER A 51 -0.77 -15.93 10.82
N ILE A 52 0.52 -16.19 10.59
CA ILE A 52 1.17 -17.45 11.02
C ILE A 52 1.12 -17.59 12.55
N ILE A 53 1.46 -16.53 13.29
CA ILE A 53 1.40 -16.53 14.76
C ILE A 53 -0.04 -16.74 15.24
N LEU A 54 -1.01 -16.12 14.58
CA LEU A 54 -2.43 -16.31 14.84
C LEU A 54 -2.84 -17.78 14.68
N PHE A 55 -2.46 -18.43 13.57
CA PHE A 55 -2.74 -19.85 13.34
C PHE A 55 -2.06 -20.76 14.36
N LEU A 56 -0.81 -20.48 14.73
CA LEU A 56 -0.12 -21.23 15.79
C LEU A 56 -0.82 -21.08 17.14
N THR A 57 -1.23 -19.86 17.49
CA THR A 57 -1.97 -19.57 18.74
C THR A 57 -3.32 -20.29 18.74
N PHE A 58 -4.02 -20.29 17.61
CA PHE A 58 -5.27 -21.02 17.43
C PHE A 58 -5.09 -22.52 17.66
N MET A 59 -4.03 -23.13 17.11
CA MET A 59 -3.73 -24.55 17.33
C MET A 59 -3.45 -24.84 18.80
N LEU A 60 -2.73 -23.96 19.52
CA LEU A 60 -2.46 -24.12 20.95
C LEU A 60 -3.74 -24.08 21.80
N CYS A 61 -4.71 -23.22 21.45
CA CYS A 61 -6.01 -23.16 22.13
C CYS A 61 -6.79 -24.49 22.04
N LEU A 62 -6.55 -25.32 21.02
CA LEU A 62 -7.23 -26.62 20.89
C LEU A 62 -6.71 -27.66 21.89
N PHE A 63 -5.46 -27.53 22.35
CA PHE A 63 -4.83 -28.47 23.28
C PHE A 63 -4.78 -27.95 24.72
N GLN A 64 -4.78 -26.62 24.91
CA GLN A 64 -4.74 -25.99 26.22
C GLN A 64 -5.94 -25.07 26.43
N ASP A 65 -6.73 -25.40 27.45
CA ASP A 65 -7.88 -24.60 27.83
C ASP A 65 -7.45 -23.49 28.79
N SER A 66 -7.02 -22.36 28.23
CA SER A 66 -6.52 -21.20 28.97
C SER A 66 -7.20 -19.92 28.51
N LEU A 67 -7.86 -19.23 29.45
CA LEU A 67 -8.53 -17.95 29.20
C LEU A 67 -7.59 -16.89 28.61
N LEU A 68 -6.30 -16.93 29.00
CA LEU A 68 -5.28 -16.01 28.51
C LEU A 68 -4.94 -16.25 27.03
N LEU A 69 -4.93 -17.52 26.58
CA LEU A 69 -4.70 -17.86 25.17
C LEU A 69 -5.88 -17.41 24.29
N TYR A 70 -7.12 -17.56 24.75
CA TYR A 70 -8.29 -17.07 24.01
C TYR A 70 -8.28 -15.54 23.88
N LEU A 71 -7.89 -14.82 24.94
CA LEU A 71 -7.77 -13.36 24.90
C LEU A 71 -6.67 -12.92 23.91
N LEU A 72 -5.52 -13.58 23.93
CA LEU A 72 -4.44 -13.34 22.96
C LEU A 72 -4.91 -13.60 21.52
N LEU A 73 -5.65 -14.69 21.29
CA LEU A 73 -6.21 -15.04 19.99
C LEU A 73 -7.12 -13.92 19.46
N ILE A 74 -8.03 -13.41 20.29
CA ILE A 74 -8.94 -12.31 19.91
C ILE A 74 -8.15 -11.05 19.53
N ILE A 75 -7.13 -10.69 20.32
CA ILE A 75 -6.27 -9.54 20.03
C ILE A 75 -5.57 -9.72 18.68
N LEU A 76 -5.02 -10.92 18.41
CA LEU A 76 -4.36 -11.23 17.15
C LEU A 76 -5.32 -11.17 15.96
N ILE A 77 -6.58 -11.63 16.10
CA ILE A 77 -7.59 -11.54 15.04
C ILE A 77 -7.90 -10.07 14.72
N ILE A 78 -8.12 -9.24 15.75
CA ILE A 78 -8.41 -7.82 15.56
C ILE A 78 -7.22 -7.14 14.86
N LEU A 79 -6.00 -7.44 15.32
CA LEU A 79 -4.77 -6.92 14.72
C LEU A 79 -4.67 -7.33 13.25
N ASP A 80 -4.78 -8.62 12.94
CA ASP A 80 -4.70 -9.15 11.58
C ASP A 80 -5.73 -8.49 10.66
N PHE A 81 -6.98 -8.32 11.13
CA PHE A 81 -8.01 -7.61 10.38
C PHE A 81 -7.63 -6.16 10.05
N PHE A 82 -7.07 -5.41 11.00
CA PHE A 82 -6.58 -4.05 10.76
C PHE A 82 -5.43 -4.03 9.74
N TYR A 83 -4.51 -5.00 9.82
CA TYR A 83 -3.39 -5.13 8.88
C TYR A 83 -3.89 -5.43 7.47
N VAL A 84 -4.81 -6.39 7.31
CA VAL A 84 -5.45 -6.71 6.02
C VAL A 84 -6.16 -5.49 5.44
N ARG A 85 -6.94 -4.75 6.26
CA ARG A 85 -7.60 -3.52 5.80
C ARG A 85 -6.61 -2.48 5.30
N HIS A 86 -5.52 -2.25 6.03
CA HIS A 86 -4.48 -1.31 5.65
C HIS A 86 -3.82 -1.71 4.33
N TYR A 87 -3.56 -3.01 4.12
CA TYR A 87 -3.04 -3.53 2.87
C TYR A 87 -3.93 -3.17 1.66
N TYR A 88 -5.25 -3.35 1.77
CA TYR A 88 -6.19 -3.04 0.69
C TYR A 88 -6.22 -1.55 0.32
N VAL A 89 -6.12 -0.66 1.31
CA VAL A 89 -6.05 0.79 1.04
C VAL A 89 -4.82 1.11 0.21
N LEU A 90 -3.66 0.56 0.59
CA LEU A 90 -2.40 0.82 -0.09
C LEU A 90 -2.38 0.24 -1.52
N GLU A 91 -2.95 -0.95 -1.71
CA GLU A 91 -3.12 -1.57 -3.02
C GLU A 91 -3.95 -0.67 -3.97
N ASN A 92 -5.10 -0.18 -3.49
CA ASN A 92 -5.97 0.67 -4.29
C ASN A 92 -5.29 1.99 -4.68
N THR A 93 -4.49 2.58 -3.79
CA THR A 93 -3.71 3.79 -4.08
C THR A 93 -2.69 3.54 -5.18
N ILE A 94 -1.92 2.44 -5.11
CA ILE A 94 -0.93 2.09 -6.13
C ILE A 94 -1.59 1.85 -7.49
N GLN A 95 -2.74 1.14 -7.52
CA GLN A 95 -3.48 0.90 -8.76
C GLN A 95 -3.97 2.19 -9.42
N HIS A 96 -4.38 3.18 -8.62
CA HIS A 96 -4.70 4.51 -9.14
C HIS A 96 -3.48 5.18 -9.75
N TRP A 97 -2.34 5.14 -9.06
CA TRP A 97 -1.09 5.78 -9.48
C TRP A 97 -0.50 5.19 -10.77
N TYR A 98 -0.70 3.90 -11.05
CA TYR A 98 -0.37 3.31 -12.35
C TYR A 98 -1.23 3.84 -13.50
N ARG A 99 -2.52 4.11 -13.26
CA ARG A 99 -3.37 4.71 -14.30
C ARG A 99 -2.88 6.12 -14.64
N VAL A 100 -2.55 6.90 -13.61
CA VAL A 100 -1.95 8.24 -13.78
C VAL A 100 -0.61 8.14 -14.53
N GLU A 101 0.21 7.12 -14.25
CA GLU A 101 1.46 6.91 -14.99
C GLU A 101 1.22 6.70 -16.50
N THR A 102 0.23 5.87 -16.88
CA THR A 102 -0.12 5.65 -18.28
C THR A 102 -0.55 6.97 -18.95
N GLU A 103 -1.37 7.78 -18.29
CA GLU A 103 -1.80 9.09 -18.81
C GLU A 103 -0.62 10.05 -19.01
N ILE A 104 0.35 10.05 -18.10
CA ILE A 104 1.58 10.85 -18.23
C ILE A 104 2.41 10.36 -19.42
N ILE A 105 2.57 9.04 -19.59
CA ILE A 105 3.34 8.46 -20.70
C ILE A 105 2.71 8.83 -22.04
N GLU A 106 1.39 8.68 -22.18
CA GLU A 106 0.68 9.02 -23.42
C GLU A 106 0.87 10.50 -23.79
N LYS A 107 0.82 11.41 -22.83
CA LYS A 107 1.03 12.83 -23.11
C LYS A 107 2.48 13.18 -23.41
N VAL A 108 3.44 12.60 -22.69
CA VAL A 108 4.88 12.85 -22.95
C VAL A 108 5.29 12.28 -24.31
N GLN A 109 4.73 11.16 -24.75
CA GLN A 109 5.02 10.56 -26.07
C GLN A 109 4.28 11.22 -27.24
N ASN A 110 3.10 11.81 -27.02
CA ASN A 110 2.37 12.56 -28.06
C ASN A 110 2.86 14.02 -28.25
N VAL A 111 3.87 14.44 -27.48
CA VAL A 111 4.49 15.78 -27.58
C VAL A 111 5.75 15.78 -28.46
N GLU A 112 6.18 14.62 -28.96
CA GLU A 112 7.14 14.49 -30.09
C GLU A 112 6.44 14.52 -31.45
#